data_AF-A0A9X0AI92-F1
#
_entry.id   AF-A0A9X0AI92-F1
#
_cell.length_a   1.000
_cell.length_b   1.000
_cell.length_c   1.000
_cell.angle_alpha   90.00
_cell.angle_beta   90.00
_cell.angle_gamma   90.00
#
_symmetry.space_group_name_H-M   'P 1'
#
loop_
_entity.id
_entity.type
_entity.pdbx_description
1 polymer ?
#
loop_
_entity_poly.entity_id
_entity_poly.type
_entity_poly.pdbx_seq_one_letter_code
_entity_poly.pdbx_strand_id
1 'polypeptide(L)'
;MTEGSCILQEDVKLIRPKQNPKINKEDEGKQRRDYVERVLNIVFVSLAKKNHMKEPSLLVFILPNRKNKDPATCSDIKWWADCIKGVPSTCISDDCVWKYQDGRVLGDLALKINYKLGGTNHCLKGDAAWD
;
A
#
# COMPACT_ATOMS: atom_id res chain seq x y z
N MET A 1 23.14 8.83 6.55
CA MET A 1 22.46 8.20 5.41
C MET A 1 21.88 6.89 5.92
N THR A 2 20.58 6.86 6.25
CA THR A 2 19.92 5.65 6.75
C THR A 2 19.41 4.84 5.56
N GLU A 3 19.96 3.65 5.41
CA GLU A 3 19.61 2.67 4.38
C GLU A 3 18.13 2.28 4.51
N GLY A 4 17.34 2.53 3.46
CA GLY A 4 15.96 2.07 3.38
C GLY A 4 15.94 0.57 3.20
N SER A 5 15.49 -0.17 4.22
CA SER A 5 15.28 -1.60 4.11
C SER A 5 14.05 -1.89 3.24
N CYS A 6 14.28 -2.26 1.98
CA CYS A 6 13.25 -2.82 1.10
C CYS A 6 13.02 -4.28 1.47
N ILE A 7 11.84 -4.61 2.02
CA ILE A 7 11.46 -6.01 2.26
C ILE A 7 10.78 -6.56 1.01
N LEU A 8 11.53 -7.37 0.26
CA LEU A 8 11.04 -8.17 -0.85
C LEU A 8 10.16 -9.32 -0.32
N GLN A 9 8.97 -9.44 -0.94
CA GLN A 9 8.07 -10.57 -1.20
C GLN A 9 8.12 -11.92 -0.45
N GLU A 10 9.14 -12.29 0.32
CA GLU A 10 9.33 -13.69 0.73
C GLU A 10 8.52 -14.14 1.97
N ASP A 11 8.04 -13.22 2.81
CA ASP A 11 7.39 -13.57 4.09
C ASP A 11 5.87 -13.81 4.01
N VAL A 12 5.23 -13.64 2.84
CA VAL A 12 3.77 -13.84 2.67
C VAL A 12 3.50 -15.04 1.76
N LYS A 13 3.79 -16.25 2.24
CA LYS A 13 3.20 -17.46 1.65
C LYS A 13 1.68 -17.36 1.77
N LEU A 14 1.03 -17.09 0.64
CA LEU A 14 -0.41 -16.97 0.47
C LEU A 14 -1.18 -18.06 1.26
N ILE A 15 -1.80 -17.67 2.37
CA ILE A 15 -2.90 -18.42 2.96
C ILE A 15 -4.13 -18.11 2.11
N ARG A 16 -4.31 -18.83 1.00
CA ARG A 16 -5.55 -18.70 0.21
C ARG A 16 -6.71 -19.24 1.04
N PRO A 17 -7.79 -18.46 1.29
CA PRO A 17 -8.99 -19.02 1.88
C PRO A 17 -9.57 -20.10 0.95
N LYS A 18 -9.92 -21.26 1.53
CA LYS A 18 -10.66 -22.32 0.83
C LYS A 18 -12.02 -21.76 0.41
N GLN A 19 -12.31 -21.78 -0.89
CA GLN A 19 -13.62 -21.38 -1.41
C GLN A 19 -14.67 -22.39 -0.93
N ASN A 20 -15.69 -21.89 -0.22
CA ASN A 20 -16.85 -22.65 0.20
C ASN A 20 -18.05 -22.25 -0.69
N PRO A 21 -18.76 -23.19 -1.32
CA PRO A 21 -19.79 -22.86 -2.30
C PRO A 21 -21.09 -22.50 -1.57
N LYS A 22 -21.35 -21.18 -1.44
CA LYS A 22 -22.60 -20.47 -1.04
C LYS A 22 -22.30 -19.37 -0.01
N ILE A 23 -21.52 -18.37 -0.39
CA ILE A 23 -21.29 -17.18 0.44
C ILE A 23 -21.98 -16.01 -0.27
N ASN A 24 -22.78 -15.22 0.46
CA ASN A 24 -23.41 -14.03 -0.09
C ASN A 24 -22.33 -12.97 -0.38
N LYS A 25 -22.53 -12.11 -1.39
CA LYS A 25 -21.52 -11.09 -1.78
C LYS A 25 -21.10 -10.16 -0.63
N GLU A 26 -22.01 -9.87 0.31
CA GLU A 26 -21.71 -9.08 1.51
C GLU A 26 -20.78 -9.84 2.48
N ASP A 27 -21.04 -11.13 2.68
CA ASP A 27 -20.21 -12.01 3.49
C ASP A 27 -18.81 -12.21 2.86
N GLU A 28 -18.72 -12.27 1.53
CA GLU A 28 -17.45 -12.32 0.81
C GLU A 28 -16.61 -11.05 1.01
N GLY A 29 -17.25 -9.87 0.95
CA GLY A 29 -16.59 -8.59 1.18
C GLY A 29 -16.04 -8.45 2.60
N LYS A 30 -16.84 -8.83 3.60
CA LYS A 30 -16.44 -8.83 5.01
C LYS A 30 -15.29 -9.81 5.26
N GLN A 31 -15.38 -11.05 4.78
CA GLN A 31 -14.32 -12.04 4.93
C GLN A 31 -13.00 -11.59 4.29
N ARG A 32 -13.06 -10.96 3.12
CA ARG A 32 -11.86 -10.40 2.47
C ARG A 32 -11.24 -9.29 3.32
N ARG A 33 -12.04 -8.36 3.84
CA ARG A 33 -11.57 -7.27 4.69
C ARG A 33 -10.94 -7.79 5.98
N ASP A 34 -11.59 -8.72 6.67
CA ASP A 34 -11.08 -9.35 7.89
C ASP A 34 -9.74 -10.08 7.63
N TYR A 35 -9.62 -10.73 6.46
CA TYR A 35 -8.38 -11.38 6.04
C TYR A 35 -7.26 -10.37 5.76
N VAL A 36 -7.56 -9.30 5.00
CA VAL A 36 -6.60 -8.24 4.69
C VAL A 36 -6.10 -7.59 5.97
N GLU A 37 -6.99 -7.19 6.88
CA GLU A 37 -6.62 -6.59 8.16
C GLU A 37 -5.70 -7.50 8.97
N ARG A 38 -6.04 -8.79 9.08
CA ARG A 38 -5.24 -9.76 9.84
C ARG A 38 -3.83 -9.88 9.29
N VAL A 39 -3.69 -10.06 7.97
CA VAL A 39 -2.38 -10.20 7.32
C VAL A 39 -1.57 -8.91 7.49
N LEU A 40 -2.19 -7.75 7.25
CA LEU A 40 -1.50 -6.47 7.33
C LEU A 40 -1.08 -6.11 8.76
N ASN A 41 -1.87 -6.47 9.78
CA ASN A 41 -1.48 -6.31 11.18
C ASN A 41 -0.22 -7.11 11.52
N ILE A 42 -0.11 -8.36 11.04
CA ILE A 42 1.07 -9.20 11.24
C ILE A 42 2.31 -8.56 10.57
N VAL A 43 2.16 -8.12 9.32
CA VAL A 43 3.25 -7.47 8.57
C VAL A 43 3.67 -6.17 9.24
N PHE A 44 2.72 -5.33 9.66
CA PHE A 44 3.00 -4.04 10.29
C PHE A 44 3.81 -4.18 11.58
N VAL A 45 3.39 -5.09 12.48
CA VAL A 45 4.12 -5.38 13.71
C VAL A 45 5.53 -5.90 13.40
N SER A 46 5.67 -6.73 12.37
CA SER A 46 6.97 -7.26 11.94
C SER A 46 7.90 -6.16 11.39
N LEU A 47 7.36 -5.21 10.62
CA LEU A 47 8.11 -4.05 10.12
C LEU A 47 8.56 -3.15 11.27
N ALA A 48 7.67 -2.83 12.22
CA ALA A 48 8.01 -2.01 13.37
C ALA A 48 9.12 -2.66 14.22
N LYS A 49 9.03 -3.97 14.47
CA LYS A 49 10.08 -4.72 15.19
C LYS A 49 11.43 -4.65 14.49
N LYS A 50 11.47 -4.83 13.16
CA LYS A 50 12.69 -4.70 12.35
C LYS A 50 13.24 -3.26 12.38
N ASN A 51 12.37 -2.27 12.55
CA ASN A 51 12.72 -0.85 12.60
C ASN A 51 12.84 -0.31 14.05
N HIS A 52 13.42 -1.09 14.98
CA HIS A 52 13.63 -0.69 16.38
C HIS A 52 12.37 -0.18 17.09
N MET A 53 11.25 -0.87 16.90
CA MET A 53 9.92 -0.51 17.42
C MET A 53 9.36 0.82 16.88
N LYS A 54 9.94 1.38 15.81
CA LYS A 54 9.40 2.56 15.15
C LYS A 54 8.46 2.15 14.02
N GLU A 55 7.27 2.73 14.03
CA GLU A 55 6.30 2.53 12.97
C GLU A 55 6.80 3.11 11.63
N PRO A 56 6.45 2.48 10.50
CA PRO A 56 6.81 2.99 9.18
C PRO A 56 6.06 4.29 8.88
N SER A 57 6.75 5.29 8.34
CA SER A 57 6.14 6.58 7.94
C SER A 57 5.32 6.49 6.65
N LEU A 58 5.49 5.40 5.87
CA LEU A 58 4.80 5.14 4.62
C LEU A 58 4.79 3.63 4.35
N LEU A 59 3.70 3.13 3.77
CA LEU A 59 3.60 1.77 3.27
C LEU A 59 3.45 1.73 1.74
N VAL A 60 4.24 0.90 1.08
CA VAL A 60 4.13 0.63 -0.37
C VAL A 60 3.68 -0.82 -0.57
N PHE A 61 2.53 -1.00 -1.20
CA PHE A 61 1.94 -2.31 -1.46
C PHE A 61 2.08 -2.68 -2.93
N ILE A 62 2.76 -3.78 -3.23
CA ILE A 62 2.81 -4.37 -4.57
C ILE A 62 1.73 -5.45 -4.64
N LEU A 63 0.76 -5.27 -5.54
CA LEU A 63 -0.39 -6.16 -5.67
C LEU A 63 -0.32 -6.94 -6.99
N PRO A 64 -0.65 -8.25 -7.00
CA PRO A 64 -0.83 -9.02 -8.23
C PRO A 64 -2.15 -8.65 -8.93
N ASN A 65 -2.30 -7.36 -9.24
CA ASN A 65 -3.53 -6.71 -9.69
C ASN A 65 -3.36 -6.16 -11.11
N ARG A 66 -2.86 -7.01 -12.00
CA ARG A 66 -2.65 -6.68 -13.40
C ARG A 66 -3.93 -6.11 -14.03
N LYS A 67 -3.83 -4.93 -14.65
CA LYS A 67 -4.96 -4.19 -15.25
C LYS A 67 -6.12 -3.88 -14.27
N ASN A 68 -5.85 -3.67 -12.98
CA ASN A 68 -6.87 -3.30 -11.98
C ASN A 68 -8.06 -4.27 -11.89
N LYS A 69 -7.81 -5.58 -12.07
CA LYS A 69 -8.86 -6.61 -12.04
C LYS A 69 -9.52 -6.80 -10.68
N ASP A 70 -8.84 -6.41 -9.61
CA ASP A 70 -9.34 -6.48 -8.24
C ASP A 70 -9.21 -5.10 -7.55
N PRO A 71 -10.13 -4.17 -7.84
CA PRO A 71 -10.16 -2.88 -7.14
C PRO A 71 -10.55 -3.03 -5.67
N ALA A 72 -11.22 -4.12 -5.29
CA ALA A 72 -11.74 -4.33 -3.95
C ALA A 72 -10.61 -4.58 -2.95
N THR A 73 -9.63 -5.41 -3.28
CA THR A 73 -8.44 -5.62 -2.43
C THR A 73 -7.65 -4.33 -2.23
N CYS A 74 -7.46 -3.53 -3.28
CA CYS A 74 -6.80 -2.21 -3.15
C CYS A 74 -7.58 -1.27 -2.22
N SER A 75 -8.91 -1.28 -2.31
CA SER A 75 -9.79 -0.50 -1.44
C SER A 75 -9.69 -0.94 0.03
N ASP A 76 -9.71 -2.24 0.30
CA ASP A 76 -9.61 -2.78 1.66
C ASP A 76 -8.23 -2.49 2.30
N ILE A 77 -7.16 -2.53 1.50
CA ILE A 77 -5.81 -2.13 1.95
C ILE A 77 -5.78 -0.64 2.32
N LYS A 78 -6.33 0.22 1.46
CA LYS A 78 -6.40 1.67 1.74
C LYS A 78 -7.24 1.98 2.97
N TRP A 79 -8.40 1.35 3.10
CA TRP A 79 -9.23 1.47 4.30
C TRP A 79 -8.45 1.08 5.55
N TRP A 80 -7.73 -0.05 5.53
CA TRP A 80 -6.92 -0.46 6.67
C TRP A 80 -5.79 0.54 6.96
N ALA A 81 -5.06 0.99 5.94
CA ALA A 81 -3.93 1.90 6.14
C ALA A 81 -4.38 3.28 6.65
N ASP A 82 -5.39 3.86 6.01
CA ASP A 82 -5.84 5.23 6.28
C ASP A 82 -6.76 5.30 7.51
N CYS A 83 -7.70 4.35 7.65
CA CYS A 83 -8.72 4.40 8.71
C CYS A 83 -8.33 3.61 9.97
N ILE A 84 -7.51 2.57 9.86
CA ILE A 84 -7.17 1.71 11.01
C ILE A 84 -5.76 2.02 11.54
N LYS A 85 -4.76 2.20 10.67
CA LYS A 85 -3.38 2.50 11.09
C LYS A 85 -3.03 3.98 11.10
N GLY A 86 -3.73 4.80 10.33
CA GLY A 86 -3.37 6.21 10.17
C GLY A 86 -1.98 6.39 9.54
N VAL A 87 -1.56 5.46 8.67
CA VAL A 87 -0.25 5.49 8.01
C VAL A 87 -0.44 5.72 6.51
N PRO A 88 0.19 6.75 5.92
CA PRO A 88 0.12 6.98 4.49
C PRO A 88 0.52 5.74 3.69
N SER A 89 -0.25 5.42 2.66
CA SER A 89 -0.01 4.22 1.86
C SER A 89 -0.11 4.45 0.36
N THR A 90 0.53 3.61 -0.44
CA THR A 90 0.36 3.58 -1.90
C THR A 90 0.34 2.16 -2.43
N CYS A 91 -0.59 1.85 -3.32
CA CYS A 91 -0.67 0.56 -4.00
C CYS A 91 -0.11 0.70 -5.42
N ILE A 92 0.68 -0.27 -5.85
CA ILE A 92 1.17 -0.40 -7.22
C ILE A 92 0.86 -1.82 -7.71
N SER A 93 0.43 -1.96 -8.96
CA SER A 93 0.24 -3.27 -9.57
C SER A 93 1.59 -3.85 -9.99
N ASP A 94 1.72 -5.17 -9.91
CA ASP A 94 2.90 -5.91 -10.32
C ASP A 94 3.29 -5.63 -11.77
N ASP A 95 2.33 -5.50 -12.69
CA ASP A 95 2.59 -5.15 -14.09
C ASP A 95 3.16 -3.74 -14.29
N CYS A 96 2.89 -2.80 -13.38
CA CYS A 96 3.56 -1.50 -13.34
C CYS A 96 4.99 -1.63 -12.83
N VAL A 97 5.25 -2.48 -11.83
CA VAL A 97 6.61 -2.75 -11.34
C VAL A 97 7.48 -3.35 -12.43
N TRP A 98 6.96 -4.30 -13.23
CA TRP A 98 7.71 -4.89 -14.36
C TRP A 98 8.03 -3.91 -15.48
N LYS A 99 7.33 -2.78 -15.55
CA LYS A 99 7.60 -1.67 -16.47
C LYS A 99 8.46 -0.58 -15.84
N TYR A 100 9.26 -0.88 -14.81
CA TYR A 100 10.11 0.10 -14.11
C TYR A 100 11.04 0.91 -15.02
N GLN A 101 11.40 0.38 -16.20
CA GLN A 101 12.19 1.09 -17.20
C GLN A 101 11.43 2.27 -17.84
N ASP A 102 10.10 2.27 -17.78
CA ASP A 102 9.26 3.41 -18.10
C ASP A 102 9.29 4.39 -16.92
N GLY A 103 10.11 5.43 -17.04
CA GLY A 103 10.29 6.47 -16.02
C GLY A 103 9.00 7.17 -15.61
N ARG A 104 7.90 7.03 -16.37
CA ARG A 104 6.58 7.56 -15.98
C ARG A 104 6.03 6.88 -14.73
N VAL A 105 6.17 5.55 -14.61
CA VAL A 105 5.62 4.80 -13.48
C VAL A 105 6.35 5.16 -12.18
N LEU A 106 7.68 5.20 -12.23
CA LEU A 106 8.50 5.59 -11.08
C LEU A 106 8.35 7.08 -10.76
N GLY A 107 8.23 7.94 -11.78
CA GLY A 107 7.95 9.37 -11.60
C GLY A 107 6.63 9.60 -10.87
N ASP A 108 5.54 9.00 -11.34
CA ASP A 108 4.23 9.09 -10.69
C ASP A 108 4.25 8.57 -9.25
N LEU A 109 4.97 7.47 -9.01
CA LEU A 109 5.12 6.91 -7.67
C LEU A 109 5.90 7.87 -6.76
N ALA A 110 7.02 8.41 -7.22
CA ALA A 110 7.84 9.36 -6.48
C ALA A 110 7.05 10.63 -6.12
N LEU A 111 6.28 11.18 -7.06
CA LEU A 111 5.41 12.34 -6.82
C LEU A 111 4.36 12.04 -5.74
N LYS A 112 3.73 10.86 -5.79
CA LYS A 112 2.74 10.44 -4.77
C LYS A 112 3.38 10.26 -3.39
N ILE A 113 4.57 9.68 -3.34
CA ILE A 113 5.31 9.46 -2.08
C ILE A 113 5.72 10.79 -1.47
N ASN A 114 6.32 11.69 -2.25
CA ASN A 114 6.73 13.01 -1.79
C ASN A 114 5.56 13.76 -1.15
N TYR A 115 4.41 13.79 -1.84
CA TYR A 115 3.20 14.45 -1.32
C TYR A 115 2.68 13.82 -0.01
N LYS A 116 2.64 12.48 0.08
CA LYS A 116 2.16 11.77 1.29
C LYS A 116 3.05 11.99 2.51
N LEU A 117 4.33 12.29 2.29
CA LEU A 117 5.29 12.62 3.33
C LEU A 117 5.36 14.13 3.62
N GLY A 118 4.43 14.92 3.09
CA GLY A 118 4.33 16.36 3.32
C GLY A 118 5.17 17.22 2.39
N GLY A 119 5.80 16.64 1.37
CA GLY A 119 6.56 17.37 0.36
C GLY A 119 5.69 18.02 -0.71
N THR A 120 6.25 19.03 -1.38
CA THR A 120 5.59 19.75 -2.48
C THR A 120 6.26 19.40 -3.81
N ASN A 121 5.47 18.98 -4.81
CA ASN A 121 5.99 18.60 -6.13
C ASN A 121 6.11 19.78 -7.10
N HIS A 122 5.16 20.70 -7.03
CA HIS A 122 5.13 21.94 -7.82
C HIS A 122 4.24 22.95 -7.12
N CYS A 123 4.52 24.24 -7.32
CA CYS A 123 3.67 25.35 -6.91
C CYS A 123 3.19 26.08 -8.16
N LEU A 124 1.95 26.56 -8.16
CA LEU A 124 1.49 27.43 -9.24
C LEU A 124 2.10 28.82 -9.04
N LYS A 125 2.44 29.49 -10.15
CA LYS A 125 2.99 30.84 -10.10
C LYS A 125 1.87 31.80 -9.70
N GLY A 126 1.89 32.25 -8.44
CA GLY A 126 0.86 33.12 -7.86
C GLY A 126 0.50 32.78 -6.41
N ASP A 127 0.82 31.57 -5.94
CA ASP A 127 0.57 31.13 -4.56
C ASP A 127 1.65 31.62 -3.56
N ALA A 128 2.32 32.73 -3.89
CA ALA A 128 3.30 33.33 -2.99
C ALA A 128 2.59 33.91 -1.77
N ALA A 129 2.75 33.18 -0.65
CA ALA A 129 2.68 33.63 0.74
C ALA A 129 1.65 34.72 1.07
N TRP A 130 0.50 34.29 1.60
CA TRP A 130 -0.17 35.12 2.60
C TRP A 130 0.64 34.98 3.89
N ASP A 131 1.51 35.96 4.13
CA ASP A 131 1.99 36.31 5.48
C ASP A 131 0.82 36.81 6.35
#